data_AF-A0A432I920-F1
#
_entry.id   AF-A0A432I920-F1
#
_cell.length_a   1.000
_cell.length_b   1.000
_cell.length_c   1.000
_cell.angle_alpha   90.00
_cell.angle_beta   90.00
_cell.angle_gamma   90.00
#
_symmetry.space_group_name_H-M   'P 1'
#
loop_
_entity.id
_entity.type
_entity.pdbx_description
1 polymer ?
#
loop_
_entity_poly.entity_id
_entity_poly.type
_entity_poly.pdbx_seq_one_letter_code
_entity_poly.pdbx_strand_id
1 'polypeptide(L)'
;MRNKKISIVIFLVITSIVYSATFIPYKTFKRPHKPFEFSSSYEEEKFFREVDLYKAEIQEYIAEQEEAIRRHEAARDAAMDEWNNFAKYQLGDLSKQFRRK
;
A
#
# COMPACT_ATOMS: atom_id res chain seq x y z
N MET A 1 28.74 -4.13 32.45
CA MET A 1 28.82 -4.11 30.96
C MET A 1 27.72 -4.93 30.26
N ARG A 2 27.10 -5.94 30.89
CA ARG A 2 26.06 -6.80 30.30
C ARG A 2 24.77 -6.04 29.92
N ASN A 3 24.38 -5.05 30.71
CA ASN A 3 23.13 -4.30 30.55
C ASN A 3 23.23 -3.24 29.44
N LYS A 4 24.43 -2.70 29.18
CA LYS A 4 24.69 -1.73 28.11
C LYS A 4 24.54 -2.35 26.72
N LYS A 5 24.93 -3.63 26.55
CA LYS A 5 24.77 -4.38 25.30
C LYS A 5 23.29 -4.67 25.01
N ILE A 6 22.50 -5.01 26.03
CA ILE A 6 21.06 -5.25 25.92
C ILE A 6 20.31 -3.95 25.51
N SER A 7 20.70 -2.80 26.07
CA SER A 7 20.15 -1.49 25.69
C SER A 7 20.39 -1.12 24.22
N ILE A 8 21.57 -1.46 23.67
CA ILE A 8 21.90 -1.17 22.27
C ILE A 8 21.07 -2.02 21.31
N VAL A 9 20.83 -3.29 21.64
CA VAL A 9 19.99 -4.20 20.83
C VAL A 9 18.53 -3.73 20.82
N ILE A 10 17.99 -3.30 21.96
CA ILE A 10 16.62 -2.78 22.04
C ILE A 10 16.49 -1.47 21.23
N PHE A 11 17.50 -0.59 21.28
CA PHE A 11 17.50 0.64 20.50
C PHE A 11 17.55 0.39 18.98
N LEU A 12 18.31 -0.60 18.51
CA LEU A 12 18.39 -1.01 17.09
C LEU A 12 17.10 -1.62 16.54
N VAL A 13 16.33 -2.33 17.38
CA VAL A 13 15.06 -2.93 16.96
C VAL A 13 13.96 -1.85 16.84
N ILE A 14 13.96 -0.86 17.74
CA ILE A 14 12.94 0.21 17.72
C ILE A 14 13.11 1.14 16.52
N THR A 15 14.35 1.45 16.11
CA THR A 15 14.57 2.30 14.92
C THR A 15 14.04 1.65 13.64
N SER A 16 14.14 0.33 13.50
CA SER A 16 13.64 -0.40 12.33
C SER A 16 12.12 -0.36 12.18
N ILE A 17 11.38 -0.34 13.30
CA ILE A 17 9.91 -0.27 13.30
C ILE A 17 9.41 1.13 12.90
N VAL A 18 10.14 2.19 13.27
CA VAL A 18 9.74 3.57 12.94
C VAL A 18 9.89 3.86 11.44
N TYR A 19 10.87 3.25 10.76
CA TYR A 19 11.03 3.40 9.31
C TYR A 19 9.95 2.68 8.48
N SER A 20 9.15 1.79 9.08
CA SER A 20 8.00 1.17 8.40
C SER A 20 6.67 1.85 8.76
N ALA A 21 6.66 2.99 9.44
CA ALA A 21 5.49 3.85 9.48
C ALA A 21 5.29 4.43 8.07
N THR A 22 4.74 3.59 7.19
CA THR A 22 4.50 3.86 5.78
C THR A 22 3.51 5.02 5.66
N PHE A 23 4.03 6.23 5.55
CA PHE A 23 3.33 7.27 4.83
C PHE A 23 3.12 6.73 3.42
N ILE A 24 1.94 6.19 3.13
CA ILE A 24 1.53 5.98 1.74
C ILE A 24 1.20 7.39 1.24
N PRO A 25 2.06 8.03 0.41
CA PRO A 25 1.74 9.35 -0.09
C PRO A 25 0.48 9.23 -0.95
N TYR A 26 -0.58 9.92 -0.57
CA TYR A 26 -1.72 10.07 -1.46
C TYR A 26 -1.28 10.93 -2.64
N LYS A 27 -1.51 10.47 -3.86
CA LYS A 27 -1.24 11.27 -5.06
C LYS A 27 -2.23 12.43 -5.10
N THR A 28 -1.73 13.66 -5.20
CA THR A 28 -2.57 14.83 -5.44
C THR A 28 -2.84 14.97 -6.93
N PHE A 29 -4.11 15.15 -7.30
CA PHE A 29 -4.52 15.35 -8.68
C PHE A 29 -4.94 16.80 -8.89
N LYS A 30 -4.60 17.37 -10.04
CA LYS A 30 -4.97 18.75 -10.36
C LYS A 30 -6.45 18.80 -10.73
N ARG A 31 -7.28 19.22 -9.77
CA ARG A 31 -8.73 19.37 -10.00
C ARG A 31 -8.99 20.46 -11.05
N PRO A 32 -9.84 20.20 -12.06
CA PRO A 32 -10.31 21.22 -13.00
C PRO A 32 -11.09 22.32 -12.29
N HIS A 33 -10.93 23.56 -12.72
CA HIS A 33 -11.65 24.70 -12.15
C HIS A 33 -12.87 25.02 -13.02
N LYS A 34 -14.07 24.92 -12.45
CA LYS A 34 -15.30 25.33 -13.13
C LYS A 34 -15.48 26.85 -12.97
N PRO A 35 -15.59 27.62 -14.06
CA PRO A 35 -15.91 29.05 -13.96
C PRO A 35 -17.36 29.26 -13.50
N PHE A 36 -17.68 30.47 -13.02
CA PHE A 36 -19.05 30.83 -12.63
C PHE A 36 -20.02 30.73 -13.81
N GLU A 37 -19.59 31.26 -14.96
CA GLU A 37 -20.24 31.15 -16.26
C GLU A 37 -19.15 30.88 -17.32
N PHE A 38 -19.49 30.12 -18.37
CA PHE A 38 -18.58 29.91 -19.48
C PHE A 38 -18.60 31.12 -20.42
N SER A 39 -17.42 31.65 -20.74
CA SER A 39 -17.26 32.78 -21.65
C SER A 39 -17.40 32.40 -23.14
N SER A 40 -17.27 31.10 -23.47
CA SER A 40 -17.37 30.58 -24.83
C SER A 40 -17.60 29.06 -24.83
N SER A 41 -18.05 28.51 -25.97
CA SER A 41 -18.14 27.07 -26.19
C SER A 41 -16.78 26.38 -26.07
N TYR A 42 -15.70 27.05 -26.50
CA TYR A 42 -14.34 26.55 -26.37
C TYR A 42 -13.93 26.35 -24.90
N GLU A 43 -14.29 27.29 -24.01
CA GLU A 43 -13.99 27.18 -22.58
C GLU A 43 -14.77 26.02 -21.93
N GLU A 44 -16.04 25.85 -22.31
CA GLU A 44 -16.89 24.75 -21.86
C GLU A 44 -16.31 23.39 -22.28
N GLU A 45 -15.99 23.22 -23.56
CA GLU A 45 -15.38 21.99 -24.07
C GLU A 45 -14.03 21.70 -23.39
N LYS A 46 -13.23 22.75 -23.16
CA LYS A 46 -11.95 22.61 -22.46
C LYS A 46 -12.16 22.11 -21.03
N PHE A 47 -13.11 22.67 -20.29
CA PHE A 47 -13.44 22.23 -18.95
C PHE A 47 -13.85 20.75 -18.92
N PHE A 48 -14.70 20.30 -19.84
CA PHE A 48 -15.10 18.89 -19.90
C PHE A 48 -13.95 17.96 -20.26
N ARG A 49 -13.06 18.35 -21.17
CA ARG A 49 -11.82 17.59 -21.43
C ARG A 49 -10.93 17.49 -20.19
N GLU A 50 -10.79 18.58 -19.42
CA GLU A 50 -10.03 18.56 -18.17
C GLU A 50 -10.69 17.65 -17.12
N VAL A 51 -12.02 17.60 -17.05
CA VAL A 51 -12.77 16.67 -16.19
C VAL A 51 -12.53 15.21 -16.59
N ASP A 52 -12.56 14.90 -17.88
CA ASP A 52 -12.31 13.54 -18.37
C ASP A 52 -10.87 13.09 -18.04
N LEU A 53 -9.89 13.96 -18.24
CA LEU A 53 -8.50 13.70 -17.86
C LEU A 53 -8.35 13.48 -16.34
N TYR A 54 -8.94 14.35 -15.53
CA TYR A 54 -8.92 14.23 -14.07
C TYR A 54 -9.51 12.89 -13.60
N LYS A 55 -10.61 12.45 -14.22
CA LYS A 55 -11.22 11.15 -13.94
C LYS A 55 -10.30 9.99 -14.34
N ALA A 56 -9.69 10.07 -15.53
CA ALA A 56 -8.79 9.03 -16.03
C ALA A 56 -7.58 8.84 -15.11
N GLU A 57 -6.93 9.93 -14.68
CA GLU A 57 -5.77 9.87 -13.77
C GLU A 57 -6.10 9.22 -12.42
N ILE A 58 -7.30 9.50 -11.88
CA ILE A 58 -7.76 8.87 -10.62
C ILE A 58 -7.99 7.37 -10.83
N GLN A 59 -8.62 6.98 -11.93
CA GLN A 59 -8.89 5.57 -12.23
C GLN A 59 -7.60 4.78 -12.44
N GLU A 60 -6.63 5.35 -13.14
CA GLU A 60 -5.30 4.75 -13.30
C GLU A 60 -4.61 4.54 -11.96
N TYR A 61 -4.60 5.54 -11.09
CA TYR A 61 -4.02 5.41 -9.76
C TYR A 61 -4.71 4.34 -8.91
N ILE A 62 -6.05 4.25 -8.94
CA ILE A 62 -6.78 3.18 -8.25
C ILE A 62 -6.34 1.81 -8.77
N ALA A 63 -6.25 1.63 -10.09
CA ALA A 63 -5.82 0.38 -10.69
C ALA A 63 -4.37 0.00 -10.28
N GLU A 64 -3.46 0.97 -10.21
CA GLU A 64 -2.10 0.78 -9.70
C GLU A 64 -2.10 0.30 -8.24
N GLN A 65 -2.94 0.90 -7.39
CA GLN A 65 -3.04 0.50 -5.98
C GLN A 65 -3.64 -0.90 -5.82
N GLU A 66 -4.65 -1.25 -6.60
CA GLU A 66 -5.22 -2.61 -6.62
C GLU A 66 -4.19 -3.64 -7.05
N GLU A 67 -3.34 -3.33 -8.03
CA GLU A 67 -2.24 -4.20 -8.45
C GLU A 67 -1.16 -4.32 -7.36
N ALA A 68 -0.85 -3.24 -6.64
CA ALA A 68 0.04 -3.31 -5.48
C ALA A 68 -0.53 -4.22 -4.38
N ILE A 69 -1.82 -4.10 -4.07
CA ILE A 69 -2.52 -4.96 -3.10
C ILE A 69 -2.40 -6.43 -3.52
N ARG A 70 -2.73 -6.76 -4.78
CA ARG A 70 -2.62 -8.13 -5.30
C ARG A 70 -1.21 -8.71 -5.13
N ARG A 71 -0.17 -7.92 -5.42
CA ARG A 71 1.23 -8.35 -5.24
C ARG A 71 1.57 -8.60 -3.77
N HIS A 72 1.08 -7.76 -2.86
CA HIS A 72 1.28 -7.96 -1.43
C HIS A 72 0.53 -9.19 -0.90
N GLU A 73 -0.68 -9.45 -1.37
CA GLU A 73 -1.45 -10.66 -1.04
C GLU A 73 -0.73 -11.92 -1.52
N ALA A 74 -0.23 -11.93 -2.76
CA ALA A 74 0.55 -13.04 -3.30
C ALA A 74 1.83 -13.30 -2.48
N ALA A 75 2.53 -12.24 -2.06
CA ALA A 75 3.71 -12.36 -1.20
C ALA A 75 3.36 -12.91 0.20
N ARG A 76 2.25 -12.45 0.79
CA ARG A 76 1.73 -13.00 2.06
C ARG A 76 1.45 -14.49 1.94
N ASP A 77 0.72 -14.89 0.89
CA ASP A 77 0.31 -16.28 0.69
C ASP A 77 1.52 -17.18 0.45
N ALA A 78 2.50 -16.74 -0.34
CA ALA A 78 3.76 -17.45 -0.53
C ALA A 78 4.52 -17.64 0.80
N ALA A 79 4.59 -16.62 1.65
CA ALA A 79 5.22 -16.72 2.96
C ALA A 79 4.47 -17.68 3.90
N MET A 80 3.13 -17.69 3.83
CA MET A 80 2.31 -18.66 4.57
C MET A 80 2.56 -20.10 4.08
N ASP A 81 2.66 -20.31 2.77
CA ASP A 81 2.96 -21.61 2.19
C ASP A 81 4.35 -22.11 2.57
N GLU A 82 5.37 -21.24 2.55
CA GLU A 82 6.71 -21.55 3.03
C GLU A 82 6.68 -22.01 4.50
N TRP A 83 5.99 -21.27 5.37
CA TRP A 83 5.83 -21.64 6.76
C TRP A 83 5.11 -22.98 6.94
N ASN A 84 4.00 -23.18 6.23
CA ASN A 84 3.22 -24.41 6.31
C ASN A 84 4.03 -25.62 5.86
N ASN A 85 4.83 -25.47 4.80
CA ASN A 85 5.76 -26.50 4.35
C ASN A 85 6.81 -26.81 5.41
N PHE A 86 7.48 -25.78 5.95
CA PHE A 86 8.44 -25.95 7.03
C PHE A 86 7.82 -26.69 8.23
N ALA A 87 6.68 -26.22 8.72
CA ALA A 87 6.01 -26.80 9.88
C ALA A 87 5.62 -28.26 9.63
N LYS A 88 5.10 -28.59 8.44
CA LYS A 88 4.75 -29.96 8.06
C LYS A 88 5.97 -30.89 8.08
N TYR A 89 7.10 -30.45 7.52
CA TYR A 89 8.30 -31.29 7.42
C TYR A 89 9.08 -31.40 8.73
N GLN A 90 9.19 -30.31 9.48
CA GLN A 90 10.10 -30.23 10.63
C GLN A 90 9.39 -30.44 11.98
N LEU A 91 8.09 -30.15 12.07
CA LEU A 91 7.37 -30.16 13.34
C LEU A 91 6.25 -31.21 13.41
N GLY A 92 5.96 -31.92 12.31
CA GLY A 92 4.74 -32.72 12.17
C GLY A 92 3.51 -31.83 12.02
N ASP A 93 2.36 -32.38 11.62
CA ASP A 93 1.16 -31.61 11.23
C ASP A 93 0.67 -30.64 12.33
N LEU A 94 1.17 -29.40 12.28
CA LEU A 94 0.78 -28.26 13.12
C LEU A 94 -0.12 -27.27 12.36
N SER A 95 -0.79 -27.71 11.29
CA SER A 95 -1.69 -26.90 10.42
C SER A 95 -2.82 -26.16 11.16
N LYS A 96 -2.93 -26.32 12.48
CA LYS A 96 -3.91 -25.68 13.35
C LYS A 96 -3.46 -24.35 14.00
N GLN A 97 -2.20 -23.93 13.89
CA GLN A 97 -1.73 -22.77 14.69
C GLN A 97 -2.01 -21.39 14.09
N PHE A 98 -2.10 -21.24 12.76
CA PHE A 98 -2.33 -19.93 12.11
C PHE A 98 -3.74 -19.71 11.55
N ARG A 99 -4.65 -20.67 11.71
CA ARG A 99 -6.07 -20.46 11.40
C ARG A 99 -6.80 -19.96 12.65
N ARG A 100 -6.59 -18.70 13.03
CA ARG A 100 -7.45 -18.02 14.01
C ARG A 100 -8.52 -17.20 13.31
N LYS A 101 -9.77 -17.59 13.60
CA LYS A 101 -11.06 -16.86 13.56
C LYS A 101 -11.28 -15.87 12.43
#